data_AF-A0A9E1V9V7-F1
#
_entry.id   AF-A0A9E1V9V7-F1
#
_cell.length_a   1.000
_cell.length_b   1.000
_cell.length_c   1.000
_cell.angle_alpha   90.00
_cell.angle_beta   90.00
_cell.angle_gamma   90.00
#
_symmetry.space_group_name_H-M   'P 1'
#
loop_
_entity.id
_entity.type
_entity.pdbx_description
1 polymer ?
#
loop_
_entity_poly.entity_id
_entity_poly.type
_entity_poly.pdbx_seq_one_letter_code
_entity_poly.pdbx_strand_id
1 'polypeptide(L)'
;MKLNPALLLKRILPRTLFGRALIIIVSPLILLQIISTHIFYDRHWDTITRRLSSSIAGDIAMVLDQLRDNPENQQRVFLKASEIFGFSISLRPGEILPNQPPDKAVNARIDKFLSHAIRERVRRPFQLDTSSFKEQVVIDIQLPDGVMSVAAPGERLFSSTT
;
A
#
# COMPACT_ATOMS: atom_id res chain seq x y z
N MET A 1 8.68 17.19 -29.87
CA MET A 1 10.13 16.97 -30.10
C MET A 1 10.46 15.53 -29.72
N LYS A 2 10.47 14.60 -30.68
CA LYS A 2 10.73 13.17 -30.41
C LYS A 2 12.25 12.98 -30.24
N LEU A 3 12.73 12.76 -29.02
CA LEU A 3 14.11 12.34 -28.79
C LEU A 3 14.28 10.94 -29.41
N ASN A 4 15.01 10.85 -30.52
CA ASN A 4 15.37 9.57 -31.13
C ASN A 4 16.52 8.95 -30.31
N PRO A 5 16.29 7.85 -29.56
CA PRO A 5 17.29 7.25 -28.67
C PRO A 5 18.54 6.76 -29.44
N ALA A 6 18.38 6.43 -30.73
CA ALA A 6 19.47 6.00 -31.60
C ALA A 6 20.54 7.09 -31.86
N LEU A 7 20.15 8.38 -31.88
CA LEU A 7 21.09 9.49 -32.07
C LEU A 7 21.94 9.76 -30.81
N LEU A 8 21.36 9.56 -29.62
CA LEU A 8 22.07 9.62 -28.34
C LEU A 8 23.06 8.46 -28.19
N LEU A 9 22.64 7.24 -28.54
CA LEU A 9 23.51 6.05 -28.49
C LEU A 9 24.73 6.18 -29.40
N LYS A 10 24.57 6.77 -30.59
CA LYS A 10 25.67 7.03 -31.54
C LYS A 10 26.70 8.05 -31.02
N ARG A 11 26.31 8.93 -30.09
CA ARG A 11 27.19 9.92 -29.45
C ARG A 11 28.00 9.35 -28.29
N ILE A 12 27.49 8.28 -27.65
CA ILE A 12 28.12 7.59 -26.52
C ILE A 12 29.06 6.48 -27.02
N LEU A 13 28.92 6.03 -28.28
CA LEU A 13 29.77 4.99 -28.85
C LEU A 13 31.22 5.50 -29.09
N PRO A 14 32.22 4.91 -28.42
CA PRO A 14 33.60 5.33 -28.55
C PRO A 14 34.14 5.00 -29.94
N ARG A 15 34.92 5.94 -30.49
CA ARG A 15 35.53 5.80 -31.82
C ARG A 15 36.79 4.94 -31.84
N THR A 16 37.41 4.70 -30.68
CA THR A 16 38.64 3.91 -30.53
C THR A 16 38.35 2.43 -30.29
N LEU A 17 39.24 1.55 -30.75
CA LEU A 17 39.15 0.09 -30.53
C LEU A 17 39.12 -0.26 -29.03
N PHE A 18 39.91 0.46 -28.22
CA PHE A 18 39.93 0.30 -26.77
C PHE A 18 38.58 0.60 -26.11
N GLY A 19 37.93 1.70 -26.49
CA GLY A 19 36.62 2.05 -25.94
C GLY A 19 35.54 1.03 -26.32
N ARG A 20 35.60 0.46 -27.53
CA ARG A 20 34.68 -0.61 -27.95
C ARG A 20 34.88 -1.87 -27.11
N ALA A 21 36.12 -2.30 -26.91
CA ALA A 21 36.44 -3.46 -26.07
C ALA A 21 35.97 -3.25 -24.62
N LEU A 22 36.19 -2.05 -24.06
CA LEU A 22 35.73 -1.71 -22.72
C LEU A 22 34.20 -1.78 -22.59
N ILE A 23 33.45 -1.24 -23.55
CA ILE A 23 31.98 -1.33 -23.53
C ILE A 23 31.50 -2.77 -23.63
N ILE A 24 32.10 -3.61 -24.47
CA ILE A 24 31.70 -5.02 -24.59
C ILE A 24 31.86 -5.75 -23.24
N ILE A 25 32.90 -5.43 -22.48
CA ILE A 25 33.17 -6.04 -21.16
C ILE A 25 32.25 -5.45 -20.08
N VAL A 26 32.07 -4.13 -20.05
CA VAL A 26 31.36 -3.44 -18.97
C VAL A 26 29.84 -3.41 -19.19
N SER A 27 29.37 -3.36 -20.44
CA SER A 27 27.94 -3.33 -20.78
C SER A 27 27.11 -4.45 -20.16
N PRO A 28 27.53 -5.75 -20.16
CA PRO A 28 26.74 -6.80 -19.52
C PRO A 28 26.64 -6.61 -18.01
N LEU A 29 27.67 -6.06 -17.37
CA LEU A 29 27.64 -5.75 -15.93
C LEU A 29 26.64 -4.63 -15.64
N ILE A 30 26.63 -3.56 -16.44
CA ILE A 30 25.66 -2.46 -16.29
C ILE A 30 24.23 -2.97 -16.54
N LEU A 31 24.04 -3.81 -17.57
CA LEU A 31 22.74 -4.38 -17.87
C LEU A 31 22.22 -5.24 -16.71
N LEU A 32 23.08 -6.11 -16.17
CA LEU A 32 22.76 -6.92 -14.99
C LEU A 32 22.42 -6.02 -13.78
N GLN A 33 23.18 -4.95 -13.58
CA GLN A 33 22.95 -4.01 -12.47
C GLN A 33 21.57 -3.34 -12.57
N ILE A 34 21.18 -2.86 -13.75
CA ILE A 34 19.88 -2.21 -13.97
C ILE A 34 18.74 -3.21 -13.72
N ILE A 35 18.82 -4.42 -14.30
CA ILE A 35 17.80 -5.46 -14.12
C ILE A 35 17.70 -5.86 -12.65
N SER A 36 18.83 -6.11 -12.00
CA SER A 36 18.89 -6.48 -10.58
C SER A 36 18.28 -5.40 -9.70
N THR A 37 18.63 -4.14 -9.94
CA THR A 37 18.12 -2.99 -9.17
C THR A 37 16.60 -2.87 -9.34
N HIS A 38 16.08 -3.03 -10.56
CA HIS A 38 14.64 -3.01 -10.82
C HIS A 38 13.90 -4.13 -10.06
N ILE A 39 14.40 -5.37 -10.15
CA ILE A 39 13.80 -6.53 -9.45
C ILE A 39 13.85 -6.31 -7.94
N PHE A 40 14.99 -5.86 -7.41
CA PHE A 40 15.17 -5.61 -5.99
C PHE A 40 14.17 -4.57 -5.49
N TYR A 41 14.02 -3.45 -6.21
CA TYR A 41 13.06 -2.40 -5.87
C TYR A 41 11.65 -2.99 -5.82
N ASP A 42 11.16 -3.61 -6.89
CA ASP A 42 9.82 -4.21 -6.93
C ASP A 42 9.56 -5.18 -5.75
N ARG A 43 10.52 -6.08 -5.48
CA ARG A 43 10.41 -7.04 -4.38
C ARG A 43 10.43 -6.38 -3.01
N HIS A 44 11.23 -5.33 -2.86
CA HIS A 44 11.31 -4.55 -1.64
C HIS A 44 9.98 -3.84 -1.37
N TRP A 45 9.41 -3.17 -2.37
CA TRP A 45 8.09 -2.52 -2.26
C TRP A 45 7.00 -3.50 -1.85
N ASP A 46 6.91 -4.65 -2.52
CA ASP A 46 5.93 -5.69 -2.15
C ASP A 46 6.09 -6.14 -0.69
N THR A 47 7.32 -6.28 -0.21
CA THR A 47 7.61 -6.69 1.16
C THR A 47 7.22 -5.61 2.18
N ILE A 48 7.55 -4.36 1.90
CA ILE A 48 7.21 -3.22 2.77
C ILE A 48 5.70 -3.02 2.80
N THR A 49 5.02 -2.97 1.64
CA THR A 49 3.57 -2.82 1.57
C THR A 49 2.84 -3.95 2.28
N ARG A 50 3.30 -5.21 2.15
CA ARG A 50 2.76 -6.34 2.90
C ARG A 50 2.87 -6.14 4.42
N ARG A 51 4.02 -5.69 4.91
CA ARG A 51 4.25 -5.45 6.34
C ARG A 51 3.38 -4.30 6.87
N LEU A 52 3.29 -3.20 6.12
CA LEU A 52 2.46 -2.05 6.49
C LEU A 52 0.98 -2.40 6.51
N SER A 53 0.50 -3.11 5.47
CA SER A 53 -0.86 -3.65 5.41
C SER A 53 -1.17 -4.56 6.60
N SER A 54 -0.22 -5.43 6.94
CA SER A 54 -0.30 -6.31 8.11
C SER A 54 -0.36 -5.54 9.44
N SER A 55 0.36 -4.42 9.55
CA SER A 55 0.32 -3.54 10.73
C SER A 55 -1.05 -2.88 10.88
N ILE A 56 -1.55 -2.25 9.82
CA ILE A 56 -2.86 -1.56 9.84
C ILE A 56 -3.99 -2.55 10.17
N ALA A 57 -3.97 -3.74 9.58
CA ALA A 57 -4.94 -4.77 9.92
C ALA A 57 -4.84 -5.23 11.39
N GLY A 58 -3.64 -5.22 11.98
CA GLY A 58 -3.42 -5.49 13.40
C GLY A 58 -3.99 -4.39 14.29
N ASP A 59 -3.72 -3.13 13.95
CA ASP A 59 -4.24 -1.97 14.68
C ASP A 59 -5.78 -1.94 14.65
N ILE A 60 -6.38 -2.19 13.49
CA ILE A 60 -7.84 -2.29 13.34
C ILE A 60 -8.41 -3.45 14.18
N ALA A 61 -7.77 -4.62 14.13
CA ALA A 61 -8.20 -5.77 14.94
C ALA A 61 -8.14 -5.45 16.44
N MET A 62 -7.11 -4.74 16.90
CA MET A 62 -6.99 -4.28 18.28
C MET A 62 -8.12 -3.31 18.66
N VAL A 63 -8.46 -2.36 17.79
CA VAL A 63 -9.58 -1.42 18.01
C VAL A 63 -10.91 -2.18 18.11
N LEU A 64 -11.15 -3.15 17.24
CA LEU A 64 -12.36 -3.98 17.26
C LEU A 64 -12.45 -4.84 18.52
N ASP A 65 -11.33 -5.39 18.98
CA ASP A 65 -11.27 -6.20 20.20
C ASP A 65 -11.60 -5.33 21.43
N GLN A 66 -11.00 -4.14 21.52
CA GLN A 66 -11.30 -3.18 22.59
C GLN A 66 -12.75 -2.70 22.57
N LEU A 67 -13.31 -2.48 21.38
CA LEU A 67 -14.71 -2.07 21.22
C LEU A 67 -15.66 -3.20 21.66
N ARG A 68 -15.34 -4.45 21.33
CA ARG A 68 -16.14 -5.62 21.75
C ARG A 68 -16.13 -5.79 23.27
N ASP A 69 -14.97 -5.60 23.90
CA ASP A 69 -14.82 -5.83 25.34
C ASP A 69 -15.36 -4.68 26.20
N ASN A 70 -15.46 -3.46 25.66
CA ASN A 70 -15.95 -2.26 26.37
C ASN A 70 -16.87 -1.39 25.48
N PRO A 71 -18.04 -1.90 25.07
CA PRO A 71 -18.93 -1.21 24.12
C PRO A 71 -19.41 0.15 24.63
N GLU A 72 -19.64 0.31 25.93
CA GLU A 72 -20.05 1.57 26.55
C GLU A 72 -18.98 2.67 26.47
N ASN A 73 -17.72 2.30 26.21
CA ASN A 73 -16.59 3.21 26.13
C ASN A 73 -16.12 3.48 24.69
N GLN A 74 -16.97 3.23 23.69
CA GLN A 74 -16.66 3.40 22.26
C GLN A 74 -15.93 4.71 21.93
N GLN A 75 -16.41 5.84 22.45
CA GLN A 75 -15.81 7.14 22.15
C GLN A 75 -14.36 7.25 22.64
N ARG A 76 -14.04 6.66 23.79
CA ARG A 76 -12.67 6.60 24.32
C ARG A 76 -11.78 5.68 23.49
N VAL A 77 -12.32 4.57 22.99
CA VAL A 77 -11.59 3.67 22.08
C VAL A 77 -11.25 4.39 20.78
N PHE A 78 -12.20 5.14 20.21
CA PHE A 78 -11.99 5.88 18.96
C PHE A 78 -10.99 7.03 19.12
N LEU A 79 -11.06 7.79 20.22
CA LEU A 79 -10.08 8.83 20.53
C LEU A 79 -8.67 8.24 20.66
N LYS A 80 -8.50 7.14 21.40
CA LYS A 80 -7.21 6.47 21.51
C LYS A 80 -6.70 5.96 20.16
N ALA A 81 -7.58 5.39 19.34
CA ALA A 81 -7.21 4.93 18.01
C ALA A 81 -6.74 6.10 17.13
N SER A 82 -7.39 7.26 17.23
CA SER A 82 -6.95 8.48 16.54
C SER A 82 -5.60 8.97 17.04
N GLU A 83 -5.36 8.99 18.36
CA GLU A 83 -4.10 9.47 18.95
C GLU A 83 -2.91 8.55 18.68
N ILE A 84 -3.12 7.23 18.80
CA ILE A 84 -2.03 6.24 18.71
C ILE A 84 -1.76 5.87 17.24
N PHE A 85 -2.81 5.67 16.45
CA PHE A 85 -2.72 5.12 15.09
C PHE A 85 -2.95 6.17 14.01
N GLY A 86 -3.37 7.38 14.36
CA GLY A 86 -3.76 8.42 13.39
C GLY A 86 -5.04 8.09 12.63
N PHE A 87 -5.87 7.17 13.12
CA PHE A 87 -7.09 6.76 12.45
C PHE A 87 -8.23 7.76 12.69
N SER A 88 -8.93 8.14 11.63
CA SER A 88 -10.25 8.74 11.77
C SER A 88 -11.30 7.64 11.71
N ILE A 89 -12.00 7.41 12.83
CA ILE A 89 -12.99 6.35 12.94
C ILE A 89 -14.38 6.97 13.04
N SER A 90 -15.30 6.49 12.21
CA SER A 90 -16.72 6.81 12.30
C SER A 90 -17.56 5.54 12.31
N LEU A 91 -18.68 5.58 13.03
CA LEU A 91 -19.67 4.50 13.05
C LEU A 91 -20.91 5.00 12.34
N ARG A 92 -21.42 4.20 11.38
CA ARG A 92 -22.67 4.44 10.67
C ARG A 92 -23.70 3.40 11.14
N PRO A 93 -24.56 3.74 12.12
CA PRO A 93 -25.47 2.79 12.75
C PRO A 93 -26.52 2.27 11.76
N GLY A 94 -26.81 0.97 11.80
CA GLY A 94 -27.82 0.32 10.96
C GLY A 94 -27.45 0.22 9.47
N GLU A 95 -26.29 0.73 9.06
CA GLU A 95 -25.80 0.58 7.69
C GLU A 95 -25.34 -0.85 7.42
N ILE A 96 -25.51 -1.28 6.18
CA ILE A 96 -25.06 -2.58 5.69
C ILE A 96 -24.16 -2.32 4.48
N LEU A 97 -22.99 -2.97 4.47
CA LEU A 97 -22.08 -2.88 3.34
C LEU A 97 -22.77 -3.34 2.05
N PRO A 98 -22.60 -2.60 0.93
CA PRO A 98 -23.16 -3.03 -0.34
C PRO A 98 -22.57 -4.40 -0.74
N ASN A 99 -23.41 -5.31 -1.23
CA ASN A 99 -22.95 -6.61 -1.73
C ASN A 99 -22.40 -6.47 -3.16
N GLN A 100 -21.51 -5.51 -3.38
CA GLN A 100 -20.86 -5.26 -4.65
C GLN A 100 -19.36 -5.54 -4.52
N PRO A 101 -18.72 -6.08 -5.57
CA PRO A 101 -17.27 -6.13 -5.58
C PRO A 101 -16.73 -4.70 -5.39
N PRO A 102 -15.64 -4.53 -4.61
CA PRO A 102 -15.07 -3.21 -4.37
C PRO A 102 -14.83 -2.51 -5.71
N ASP A 103 -15.09 -1.20 -5.74
CA ASP A 103 -14.81 -0.37 -6.91
C ASP A 103 -13.37 -0.63 -7.38
N LYS A 104 -13.17 -0.61 -8.71
CA LYS A 104 -11.90 -1.01 -9.33
C LYS A 104 -10.72 -0.41 -8.57
N ALA A 105 -9.94 -1.27 -7.91
CA ALA A 105 -8.81 -0.84 -7.12
C ALA A 105 -7.85 0.00 -7.96
N VAL A 106 -7.75 1.29 -7.65
CA VAL A 106 -6.81 2.21 -8.30
C VAL A 106 -5.37 1.73 -8.09
N ASN A 107 -5.11 1.08 -6.95
CA ASN A 107 -3.85 0.42 -6.67
C ASN A 107 -4.04 -1.07 -6.32
N ALA A 108 -3.94 -1.93 -7.34
CA ALA A 108 -4.13 -3.37 -7.20
C ALA A 108 -3.11 -4.06 -6.26
N ARG A 109 -1.89 -3.51 -6.07
CA ARG A 109 -0.90 -4.10 -5.15
C ARG A 109 -1.32 -3.88 -3.69
N ILE A 110 -1.68 -2.65 -3.33
CA ILE A 110 -2.09 -2.30 -1.96
C ILE A 110 -3.38 -2.99 -1.60
N ASP A 111 -4.38 -2.91 -2.48
CA ASP A 111 -5.66 -3.58 -2.27
C ASP A 111 -5.46 -5.07 -1.99
N LYS A 112 -4.61 -5.74 -2.77
CA LYS A 112 -4.28 -7.16 -2.57
C LYS A 112 -3.66 -7.43 -1.18
N PHE A 113 -2.66 -6.65 -0.75
CA PHE A 113 -2.00 -6.90 0.53
C PHE A 113 -2.88 -6.52 1.73
N LEU A 114 -3.61 -5.41 1.64
CA LEU A 114 -4.50 -4.93 2.68
C LEU A 114 -5.73 -5.83 2.81
N SER A 115 -6.39 -6.19 1.71
CA SER A 115 -7.52 -7.11 1.73
C SER A 115 -7.14 -8.47 2.32
N HIS A 116 -5.96 -8.99 1.99
CA HIS A 116 -5.45 -10.22 2.56
C HIS A 116 -5.21 -10.10 4.08
N ALA A 117 -4.53 -9.03 4.52
CA ALA A 117 -4.23 -8.81 5.93
C ALA A 117 -5.49 -8.59 6.79
N ILE A 118 -6.45 -7.80 6.29
CA ILE A 118 -7.74 -7.54 6.96
C ILE A 118 -8.55 -8.83 7.05
N ARG A 119 -8.63 -9.60 5.97
CA ARG A 119 -9.35 -10.88 5.96
C ARG A 119 -8.80 -11.87 6.99
N GLU A 120 -7.48 -11.92 7.14
CA GLU A 120 -6.81 -12.80 8.09
C GLU A 120 -7.04 -12.40 9.56
N ARG A 121 -6.96 -11.09 9.86
CA ARG A 121 -7.01 -10.56 11.24
C ARG A 121 -8.41 -10.16 11.71
N VAL A 122 -9.16 -9.44 10.89
CA VAL A 122 -10.47 -8.86 11.27
C VAL A 122 -11.60 -9.88 11.15
N ARG A 123 -11.51 -10.80 10.15
CA ARG A 123 -12.47 -11.91 9.96
C ARG A 123 -13.94 -11.48 9.87
N ARG A 124 -14.21 -10.28 9.38
CA ARG A 124 -15.56 -9.74 9.11
C ARG A 124 -15.68 -9.29 7.66
N PRO A 125 -16.89 -9.17 7.10
CA PRO A 125 -17.08 -8.53 5.81
C PRO A 125 -16.53 -7.10 5.83
N PHE A 126 -15.82 -6.72 4.78
CA PHE A 126 -15.20 -5.41 4.67
C PHE A 126 -15.19 -4.93 3.22
N GLN A 127 -15.06 -3.61 3.05
CA GLN A 127 -14.74 -2.97 1.79
C GLN A 127 -13.53 -2.06 1.97
N LEU A 128 -12.78 -1.88 0.87
CA LEU A 128 -11.62 -1.01 0.82
C LEU A 128 -11.84 0.02 -0.26
N ASP A 129 -11.64 1.28 0.10
CA ASP A 129 -11.45 2.35 -0.86
C ASP A 129 -9.99 2.80 -0.84
N THR A 130 -9.30 2.53 -1.95
CA THR A 130 -7.90 2.90 -2.18
C THR A 130 -7.77 3.97 -3.27
N SER A 131 -8.85 4.63 -3.70
CA SER A 131 -8.80 5.65 -4.76
C SER A 131 -7.90 6.83 -4.38
N SER A 132 -7.98 7.25 -3.12
CA SER A 132 -7.25 8.37 -2.54
C SER A 132 -6.06 7.93 -1.68
N PHE A 133 -5.44 6.79 -2.01
CA PHE A 133 -4.43 6.14 -1.17
C PHE A 133 -3.25 7.01 -0.72
N LYS A 134 -2.96 8.11 -1.44
CA LYS A 134 -1.90 9.06 -1.08
C LYS A 134 -2.27 9.88 0.13
N GLU A 135 -3.54 10.27 0.26
CA GLU A 135 -4.06 10.99 1.42
C GLU A 135 -4.52 10.02 2.50
N GLN A 136 -5.39 9.07 2.12
CA GLN A 136 -5.98 8.12 3.05
C GLN A 136 -6.50 6.87 2.33
N VAL A 137 -6.57 5.77 3.07
CA VAL A 137 -7.29 4.57 2.67
C VAL A 137 -8.44 4.36 3.63
N VAL A 138 -9.63 4.17 3.08
CA VAL A 138 -10.84 3.95 3.87
C VAL A 138 -11.13 2.46 3.92
N ILE A 139 -11.28 1.94 5.14
CA ILE A 139 -11.60 0.54 5.41
C ILE A 139 -12.95 0.53 6.12
N ASP A 140 -13.98 0.06 5.41
CA ASP A 140 -15.32 -0.11 5.98
C ASP A 140 -15.51 -1.55 6.42
N ILE A 141 -15.94 -1.76 7.67
CA ILE A 141 -16.05 -3.09 8.30
C ILE A 141 -17.47 -3.27 8.81
N GLN A 142 -18.10 -4.39 8.44
CA GLN A 142 -19.43 -4.72 8.90
C GLN A 142 -19.41 -5.14 10.37
N LEU A 143 -20.16 -4.42 11.20
CA LEU A 143 -20.47 -4.75 12.57
C LEU A 143 -21.94 -5.23 12.70
N PRO A 144 -22.34 -5.83 13.84
CA PRO A 144 -23.73 -6.25 14.07
C PRO A 144 -24.72 -5.08 14.10
N ASP A 145 -24.26 -3.91 14.52
CA ASP A 145 -25.03 -2.69 14.79
C ASP A 145 -24.83 -1.59 13.74
N GLY A 146 -24.00 -1.83 12.71
CA GLY A 146 -23.76 -0.89 11.62
C GLY A 146 -22.45 -1.14 10.88
N VAL A 147 -21.92 -0.11 10.23
CA VAL A 147 -20.62 -0.14 9.56
C VAL A 147 -19.64 0.77 10.29
N MET A 148 -18.47 0.23 10.64
CA MET A 148 -17.36 1.02 11.14
C MET A 148 -16.43 1.40 9.99
N SER A 149 -16.23 2.69 9.80
CA SER A 149 -15.35 3.24 8.79
C SER A 149 -14.06 3.73 9.43
N VAL A 150 -12.94 3.19 8.98
CA VAL A 150 -11.61 3.57 9.43
C VAL A 150 -10.87 4.22 8.28
N ALA A 151 -10.65 5.52 8.37
CA ALA A 151 -9.75 6.23 7.47
C ALA A 151 -8.33 6.21 8.05
N ALA A 152 -7.44 5.46 7.40
CA ALA A 152 -6.03 5.39 7.74
C ALA A 152 -5.23 6.35 6.84
N PRO A 153 -4.28 7.15 7.38
CA PRO A 153 -3.46 8.03 6.56
C PRO A 153 -2.65 7.26 5.52
N GLY A 154 -2.59 7.78 4.30
CA GLY A 154 -1.89 7.16 3.17
C GLY A 154 -0.42 6.90 3.46
N GLU A 155 0.23 7.81 4.19
CA GLU A 155 1.62 7.70 4.66
C GLU A 155 1.89 6.45 5.52
N ARG A 156 0.85 5.81 6.09
CA ARG A 156 1.02 4.55 6.82
C ARG A 156 1.14 3.34 5.90
N LEU A 157 0.77 3.47 4.62
CA LEU A 157 0.85 2.42 3.59
C LEU A 157 2.09 2.53 2.70
N PHE A 158 2.84 3.63 2.81
CA PHE A 158 4.10 3.85 2.11
C PHE A 158 5.15 4.42 3.05
N SER A 159 6.35 3.83 3.05
CA SER A 159 7.50 4.50 3.62
C SER A 159 8.15 5.33 2.51
N SER A 160 8.07 6.66 2.63
CA SER A 160 8.89 7.57 1.81
C SER A 160 10.32 7.52 2.35
N THR A 161 11.11 6.55 1.90
CA THR A 161 12.56 6.59 2.12
C THR A 161 13.12 7.66 1.20
N THR A 162 13.45 8.83 1.76
CA THR A 162 14.22 9.89 1.08
C THR A 162 15.59 9.39 0.67
#